data_AF-I3D4Z1-F1
#
_entry.id   AF-I3D4Z1-F1
#
_cell.length_a   1.000
_cell.length_b   1.000
_cell.length_c   1.000
_cell.angle_alpha   90.00
_cell.angle_beta   90.00
_cell.angle_gamma   90.00
#
_symmetry.space_group_name_H-M   'P 1'
#
loop_
_entity.id
_entity.type
_entity.pdbx_description
1 polymer ?
#
loop_
_entity_poly.entity_id
_entity_poly.type
_entity_poly.pdbx_seq_one_letter_code
_entity_poly.pdbx_strand_id
1 'polypeptide(L)'
;MEPDEKIQAHLVSVWRESKKFFSIGGREGMLLLTDKHLMFIHKTEAKMNWWKAITQRQVVNFIKSKNTMIHHDGYDEDELMNDLEDDRNIELSFDDITSISYQEKDWGSSLLLEYQKDGKQEKYQYSIAQDWVKYPAKEPTKYMKVDWEPFVKYIKDRQKFTK
;
A
#
# COMPACT_ATOMS: atom_id res chain seq x y z
N MET A 1 3.47 4.83 14.58
CA MET A 1 4.23 5.88 13.86
C MET A 1 4.71 6.93 14.84
N GLU A 2 5.77 7.68 14.55
CA GLU A 2 6.17 8.78 15.43
C GLU A 2 5.19 9.98 15.27
N PRO A 3 4.90 10.75 16.35
CA PRO A 3 3.87 11.80 16.33
C PRO A 3 4.12 12.96 15.33
N ASP A 4 5.37 13.17 14.93
CA ASP A 4 5.77 14.23 14.00
C ASP A 4 5.89 13.76 12.54
N GLU A 5 5.73 12.47 12.27
CA GLU A 5 5.78 11.93 10.92
C GLU A 5 4.64 12.43 10.05
N LYS A 6 4.95 12.75 8.79
CA LYS A 6 3.99 13.20 7.81
C LYS A 6 3.73 12.17 6.72
N ILE A 7 2.50 12.14 6.24
CA ILE A 7 2.11 11.33 5.09
C ILE A 7 2.71 11.94 3.83
N GLN A 8 3.46 11.13 3.09
CA GLN A 8 4.16 11.50 1.86
C GLN A 8 3.47 10.93 0.63
N ALA A 9 2.87 9.76 0.76
CA ALA A 9 1.98 9.20 -0.23
C ALA A 9 0.86 8.38 0.41
N HIS A 10 -0.31 8.41 -0.21
CA HIS A 10 -1.47 7.63 0.20
C HIS A 10 -2.13 7.02 -1.04
N LEU A 11 -2.12 5.69 -1.11
CA LEU A 11 -2.76 4.93 -2.17
C LEU A 11 -3.95 4.12 -1.63
N VAL A 12 -5.10 4.21 -2.29
CA VAL A 12 -6.31 3.44 -1.94
C VAL A 12 -6.57 2.28 -2.91
N SER A 13 -7.49 1.38 -2.54
CA SER A 13 -7.81 0.18 -3.34
C SER A 13 -6.58 -0.65 -3.71
N VAL A 14 -5.63 -0.72 -2.78
CA VAL A 14 -4.43 -1.55 -2.91
C VAL A 14 -4.79 -2.97 -2.51
N TRP A 15 -4.63 -3.90 -3.45
CA TRP A 15 -4.76 -5.33 -3.23
C TRP A 15 -3.42 -5.90 -2.79
N ARG A 16 -3.38 -6.43 -1.57
CA ARG A 16 -2.23 -7.09 -0.98
C ARG A 16 -2.40 -8.60 -1.01
N GLU A 17 -1.42 -9.29 -1.59
CA GLU A 17 -1.40 -10.74 -1.72
C GLU A 17 -0.12 -11.31 -1.11
N SER A 18 -0.24 -12.40 -0.36
CA SER A 18 0.93 -13.15 0.09
C SER A 18 1.54 -13.91 -1.09
N LYS A 19 2.88 -13.97 -1.15
CA LYS A 19 3.60 -14.80 -2.13
C LYS A 19 4.00 -16.18 -1.57
N LYS A 20 3.46 -16.59 -0.42
CA LYS A 20 3.75 -17.90 0.17
C LYS A 20 2.98 -19.00 -0.57
N PHE A 21 3.60 -20.17 -0.74
CA PHE A 21 2.90 -21.37 -1.25
C PHE A 21 1.71 -21.68 -0.33
N PHE A 22 0.53 -21.93 -0.93
CA PHE A 22 -0.77 -22.14 -0.26
C PHE A 22 -1.50 -20.92 0.32
N SER A 23 -1.07 -19.68 0.06
CA SER A 23 -1.91 -18.53 0.41
C SER A 23 -3.13 -18.43 -0.50
N ILE A 24 -4.33 -18.42 0.08
CA ILE A 24 -5.59 -18.22 -0.64
C ILE A 24 -6.08 -16.80 -0.36
N GLY A 25 -6.28 -16.02 -1.43
CA GLY A 25 -6.87 -14.69 -1.38
C GLY A 25 -5.92 -13.56 -1.02
N GLY A 26 -6.41 -12.33 -1.20
CA GLY A 26 -5.73 -11.09 -0.82
C GLY A 26 -6.64 -10.20 0.03
N ARG A 27 -6.12 -9.03 0.40
CA ARG A 27 -6.88 -8.01 1.14
C ARG A 27 -6.83 -6.68 0.41
N GLU A 28 -7.97 -6.01 0.33
CA GLU A 28 -8.02 -4.60 -0.08
C GLU A 28 -7.66 -3.74 1.13
N GLY A 29 -6.92 -2.67 0.89
CA GLY A 29 -6.61 -1.67 1.88
C GLY A 29 -6.01 -0.41 1.26
N MET A 30 -5.45 0.42 2.11
CA MET A 30 -4.67 1.59 1.77
C MET A 30 -3.19 1.26 2.00
N LEU A 31 -2.32 1.74 1.12
CA LEU A 31 -0.89 1.73 1.32
C LEU A 31 -0.44 3.17 1.56
N LEU A 32 0.07 3.42 2.75
CA LEU A 32 0.53 4.74 3.16
C LEU A 32 2.05 4.73 3.33
N LEU A 33 2.66 5.81 2.88
CA LEU A 33 4.07 6.08 3.02
C LEU A 33 4.22 7.35 3.84
N THR A 34 4.88 7.25 4.98
CA THR A 34 5.25 8.42 5.80
C THR A 34 6.72 8.75 5.61
N ASP A 35 7.27 9.63 6.45
CA ASP A 35 8.70 9.93 6.47
C ASP A 35 9.58 8.75 6.87
N LYS A 36 9.06 7.80 7.67
CA LYS A 36 9.86 6.71 8.25
C LYS A 36 9.24 5.32 8.12
N HIS A 37 7.94 5.26 7.85
CA HIS A 37 7.19 4.01 7.87
C HIS A 37 6.43 3.77 6.55
N LEU A 38 6.34 2.49 6.20
CA LEU A 38 5.41 1.96 5.21
C LEU A 38 4.29 1.25 5.94
N MET A 39 3.05 1.60 5.63
CA MET A 39 1.88 1.09 6.35
C MET A 39 0.86 0.51 5.39
N PHE A 40 0.25 -0.60 5.79
CA PHE A 40 -0.89 -1.18 5.09
C PHE A 40 -2.11 -1.22 6.00
N ILE A 41 -3.09 -0.39 5.67
CA ILE A 41 -4.31 -0.19 6.44
C ILE A 41 -5.46 -0.91 5.74
N HIS A 42 -5.89 -2.04 6.30
CA HIS A 42 -6.97 -2.86 5.75
C HIS A 42 -8.26 -2.78 6.60
N LYS A 43 -8.12 -2.34 7.85
CA LYS A 43 -9.22 -1.95 8.74
C LYS A 43 -9.11 -0.44 8.92
N THR A 44 -10.11 0.29 8.45
CA THR A 44 -10.12 1.74 8.54
C THR A 44 -11.50 2.22 8.95
N GLU A 45 -11.53 3.29 9.74
CA GLU A 45 -12.75 4.03 10.07
C GLU A 45 -13.11 5.09 9.01
N ALA A 46 -12.29 5.22 7.96
CA ALA A 46 -12.53 6.16 6.87
C ALA A 46 -13.94 6.00 6.27
N LYS A 47 -14.63 7.12 6.10
CA LYS A 47 -16.03 7.14 5.66
C LYS A 47 -16.15 6.51 4.26
N MET A 48 -17.14 5.63 4.08
CA MET A 48 -17.38 4.96 2.78
C MET A 48 -17.59 5.93 1.60
N ASN A 49 -18.15 7.12 1.84
CA ASN A 49 -18.29 8.14 0.80
C ASN A 49 -16.95 8.78 0.42
N TRP A 50 -16.07 8.97 1.40
CA TRP A 50 -14.71 9.43 1.15
C TRP A 50 -13.94 8.40 0.33
N TRP A 51 -13.98 7.12 0.74
CA TRP A 51 -13.35 6.02 0.01
C TRP A 51 -13.75 6.00 -1.47
N LYS A 52 -15.06 6.03 -1.75
CA LYS A 52 -15.59 6.04 -3.13
C LYS A 52 -15.06 7.22 -3.95
N ALA A 53 -15.05 8.41 -3.37
CA ALA A 53 -14.58 9.62 -4.06
C ALA A 53 -13.08 9.56 -4.36
N ILE A 54 -12.27 9.14 -3.37
CA ILE A 54 -10.82 9.06 -3.51
C ILE A 54 -10.39 7.96 -4.48
N THR A 55 -11.02 6.78 -4.47
CA THR A 55 -10.74 5.73 -5.47
C THR A 55 -10.95 6.24 -6.90
N GLN A 56 -12.05 6.97 -7.15
CA GLN A 56 -12.32 7.55 -8.47
C GLN A 56 -11.27 8.59 -8.87
N ARG A 57 -10.94 9.52 -7.96
CA ARG A 57 -9.92 10.56 -8.20
C ARG A 57 -8.54 9.93 -8.47
N GLN A 58 -8.16 8.93 -7.69
CA GLN A 58 -6.91 8.19 -7.85
C GLN A 58 -6.81 7.55 -9.25
N VAL A 59 -7.87 6.89 -9.73
CA VAL A 59 -7.88 6.30 -11.08
C VAL A 59 -7.68 7.38 -12.14
N VAL A 60 -8.39 8.51 -12.04
CA VAL A 60 -8.21 9.63 -12.98
C VAL A 60 -6.79 10.20 -12.92
N ASN A 61 -6.22 10.32 -11.72
CA ASN A 61 -4.84 10.78 -11.54
C ASN A 61 -3.87 9.82 -12.23
N PHE A 62 -4.02 8.51 -12.04
CA PHE A 62 -3.13 7.51 -12.67
C PHE A 62 -3.25 7.42 -14.19
N ILE A 63 -4.41 7.76 -14.75
CA ILE A 63 -4.57 7.90 -16.21
C ILE A 63 -3.74 9.10 -16.72
N LYS A 64 -3.67 10.20 -15.95
CA LYS A 64 -2.92 11.41 -16.32
C LYS A 64 -1.42 11.30 -16.04
N SER A 65 -1.07 10.72 -14.90
CA SER A 65 0.30 10.54 -14.42
C SER A 65 0.36 9.25 -13.61
N LYS A 66 1.23 8.32 -14.02
CA LYS A 66 1.36 7.02 -13.36
C LYS A 66 2.07 7.10 -12.00
N ASN A 67 2.56 8.27 -11.60
CA ASN A 67 3.35 8.46 -10.38
C ASN A 67 2.56 8.09 -9.12
N THR A 68 3.11 7.17 -8.32
CA THR A 68 2.51 6.68 -7.07
C THR A 68 2.72 7.59 -5.85
N MET A 69 3.57 8.62 -5.96
CA MET A 69 3.75 9.63 -4.92
C MET A 69 2.63 10.68 -4.98
N ILE A 70 1.43 10.29 -4.55
CA ILE A 70 0.23 11.15 -4.53
C ILE A 70 -0.34 11.28 -3.12
N HIS A 71 -0.99 12.42 -2.88
CA HIS A 71 -1.66 12.73 -1.62
C HIS A 71 -3.16 12.92 -1.88
N HIS A 72 -4.00 12.46 -0.95
CA HIS A 72 -5.45 12.65 -0.98
C HIS A 72 -5.90 13.57 0.15
N ASP A 73 -6.95 14.34 -0.08
CA ASP A 73 -7.61 15.16 0.93
C ASP A 73 -8.53 14.32 1.82
N GLY A 74 -8.71 14.69 3.09
CA GLY A 74 -9.70 14.09 4.00
C GLY A 74 -9.31 12.76 4.64
N TYR A 75 -8.02 12.43 4.64
CA TYR A 75 -7.40 11.41 5.50
C TYR A 75 -5.99 11.88 5.85
N ASP A 76 -5.72 12.11 7.13
CA ASP A 76 -4.53 12.74 7.68
C ASP A 76 -3.81 11.84 8.70
N GLU A 77 -2.82 12.42 9.37
CA GLU A 77 -2.01 11.72 10.37
C GLU A 77 -2.82 11.25 11.59
N ASP A 78 -3.82 12.01 12.04
CA ASP A 78 -4.62 11.65 13.22
C ASP A 78 -5.51 10.44 12.88
N GLU A 79 -6.09 10.44 11.68
CA GLU A 79 -6.88 9.30 11.19
C GLU A 79 -6.02 8.05 10.97
N LEU A 80 -4.79 8.22 10.47
CA LEU A 80 -3.81 7.14 10.37
C LEU A 80 -3.43 6.58 11.74
N MET A 81 -3.14 7.44 12.73
CA MET A 81 -2.80 7.02 14.08
C MET A 81 -3.94 6.22 14.73
N ASN A 82 -5.19 6.65 14.56
CA ASN A 82 -6.35 5.92 15.06
C ASN A 82 -6.50 4.55 14.39
N ASP A 83 -6.34 4.49 13.06
CA ASP A 83 -6.40 3.21 12.34
C ASP A 83 -5.27 2.26 12.77
N LEU A 84 -4.09 2.77 13.15
CA LEU A 84 -2.97 1.97 13.64
C LEU A 84 -3.19 1.36 15.03
N GLU A 85 -4.21 1.77 15.78
CA GLU A 85 -4.59 1.08 17.04
C GLU A 85 -5.10 -0.35 16.78
N ASP A 86 -5.54 -0.64 15.55
CA ASP A 86 -5.97 -1.98 15.13
C ASP A 86 -4.76 -2.85 14.73
N ASP A 87 -4.48 -3.89 15.54
CA ASP A 87 -3.35 -4.81 15.37
C ASP A 87 -3.34 -5.61 14.06
N ARG A 88 -4.45 -5.60 13.31
CA ARG A 88 -4.56 -6.24 11.99
C ARG A 88 -3.96 -5.37 10.89
N ASN A 89 -3.83 -4.07 11.13
CA ASN A 89 -3.10 -3.17 10.25
C ASN A 89 -1.59 -3.37 10.44
N ILE A 90 -0.82 -3.01 9.42
CA ILE A 90 0.62 -3.22 9.41
C ILE A 90 1.32 -1.89 9.39
N GLU A 91 2.22 -1.69 10.35
CA GLU A 91 3.22 -0.65 10.38
C GLU A 91 4.61 -1.28 10.25
N LEU A 92 5.43 -0.79 9.33
CA LEU A 92 6.80 -1.23 9.13
C LEU A 92 7.71 -0.02 9.07
N SER A 93 8.73 0.01 9.92
CA SER A 93 9.84 0.94 9.72
C SER A 93 10.53 0.60 8.40
N PHE A 94 11.07 1.60 7.70
CA PHE A 94 11.86 1.33 6.50
C PHE A 94 13.03 0.39 6.77
N ASP A 95 13.63 0.46 7.96
CA ASP A 95 14.77 -0.38 8.34
C ASP A 95 14.36 -1.85 8.54
N ASP A 96 13.07 -2.15 8.78
CA ASP A 96 12.55 -3.52 8.90
C ASP A 96 12.27 -4.17 7.53
N ILE A 97 12.28 -3.38 6.46
CA ILE A 97 12.06 -3.85 5.09
C ILE A 97 13.34 -4.47 4.54
N THR A 98 13.35 -5.79 4.41
CA THR A 98 14.50 -6.54 3.89
C THR A 98 14.67 -6.38 2.38
N SER A 99 13.57 -6.25 1.64
CA SER A 99 13.61 -6.02 0.19
C SER A 99 12.37 -5.30 -0.28
N ILE A 100 12.56 -4.30 -1.14
CA ILE A 100 11.48 -3.62 -1.83
C ILE A 100 11.86 -3.37 -3.29
N SER A 101 10.98 -3.78 -4.19
CA SER A 101 11.14 -3.67 -5.64
C SER A 101 9.78 -3.58 -6.31
N TYR A 102 9.75 -3.41 -7.63
CA TYR A 102 8.51 -3.41 -8.39
C TYR A 102 8.68 -4.23 -9.66
N GLN A 103 7.54 -4.65 -10.21
CA GLN A 103 7.47 -5.44 -11.43
C GLN A 103 6.32 -4.91 -12.30
N GLU A 104 6.62 -4.66 -13.57
CA GLU A 104 5.59 -4.45 -14.58
C GLU A 104 5.13 -5.79 -15.15
N LYS A 105 3.82 -5.95 -15.31
CA LYS A 105 3.18 -7.11 -15.93
C LYS A 105 2.22 -6.63 -17.01
N ASP A 106 1.81 -7.55 -17.88
CA ASP A 106 0.88 -7.24 -18.97
C ASP A 106 -0.43 -6.65 -18.47
N TRP A 107 -0.91 -7.15 -17.32
CA TRP A 107 -2.19 -6.80 -16.71
C TRP A 107 -2.12 -5.66 -15.66
N GLY A 108 -0.94 -5.22 -15.23
CA GLY A 108 -0.79 -4.23 -14.16
C GLY A 108 0.64 -4.09 -13.65
N SER A 109 0.87 -3.14 -12.75
CA SER A 109 2.16 -2.98 -12.06
C SER A 109 2.03 -3.38 -10.59
N SER A 110 3.03 -4.08 -10.07
CA SER A 110 3.03 -4.55 -8.68
C SER A 110 4.26 -4.09 -7.92
N LEU A 111 4.06 -3.67 -6.67
CA LEU A 111 5.12 -3.50 -5.67
C LEU A 111 5.36 -4.85 -4.99
N LEU A 112 6.61 -5.23 -4.81
CA LEU A 112 7.05 -6.43 -4.11
C LEU A 112 7.74 -6.02 -2.82
N LEU A 113 7.27 -6.56 -1.69
CA LEU A 113 7.78 -6.24 -0.37
C LEU A 113 8.16 -7.52 0.36
N GLU A 114 9.36 -7.54 0.94
CA GLU A 114 9.80 -8.53 1.89
C GLU A 114 10.26 -7.86 3.18
N TYR A 115 9.86 -8.42 4.31
CA TYR A 115 10.24 -7.95 5.64
C TYR A 115 10.23 -9.12 6.63
N GLN A 116 10.82 -8.93 7.80
CA GLN A 116 10.81 -9.93 8.85
C GLN A 116 9.78 -9.55 9.92
N LYS A 117 8.90 -10.50 10.30
CA LYS A 117 7.95 -10.32 11.40
C LYS A 117 7.90 -11.60 12.23
N ASP A 118 8.04 -11.47 13.54
CA ASP A 118 8.05 -12.59 14.50
C ASP A 118 9.03 -13.71 14.12
N GLY A 119 10.22 -13.33 13.62
CA GLY A 119 11.25 -14.27 13.18
C GLY A 119 10.95 -14.96 11.84
N LYS A 120 9.83 -14.66 11.17
CA LYS A 120 9.45 -15.23 9.88
C LYS A 120 9.65 -14.21 8.77
N GLN A 121 10.13 -14.68 7.61
CA GLN A 121 10.17 -13.88 6.40
C GLN A 121 8.77 -13.79 5.80
N GLU A 122 8.29 -12.57 5.67
CA GLU A 122 7.03 -12.21 5.03
C GLU A 122 7.30 -11.72 3.62
N LYS A 123 6.51 -12.18 2.64
CA LYS A 123 6.62 -11.78 1.24
C LYS A 123 5.25 -11.41 0.71
N TYR A 124 5.09 -10.16 0.29
CA TYR A 124 3.83 -9.63 -0.21
C TYR A 124 3.98 -8.94 -1.56
N GLN A 125 2.89 -8.97 -2.32
CA GLN A 125 2.69 -8.21 -3.53
C GLN A 125 1.57 -7.20 -3.30
N TYR A 126 1.77 -5.97 -3.74
CA TYR A 126 0.75 -4.93 -3.72
C TYR A 126 0.47 -4.46 -5.15
N SER A 127 -0.80 -4.40 -5.52
CA SER A 127 -1.23 -3.89 -6.83
C SER A 127 -2.44 -2.99 -6.65
N ILE A 128 -2.60 -1.97 -7.48
CA ILE A 128 -3.76 -1.07 -7.39
C ILE A 128 -4.90 -1.68 -8.20
N ALA A 129 -5.96 -2.12 -7.51
CA ALA A 129 -7.14 -2.69 -8.12
C ALA A 129 -8.00 -1.59 -8.76
N GLN A 130 -8.50 -1.86 -9.96
CA GLN A 130 -9.42 -0.98 -10.68
C GLN A 130 -10.86 -1.49 -10.60
N ASP A 131 -11.06 -2.80 -10.75
CA ASP A 131 -12.38 -3.44 -10.80
C ASP A 131 -12.38 -4.73 -9.97
N TRP A 132 -13.58 -5.16 -9.55
CA TRP A 132 -13.78 -6.29 -8.64
C TRP A 132 -14.89 -7.22 -9.13
N VAL A 133 -14.69 -8.53 -8.94
CA VAL A 133 -15.78 -9.50 -8.90
C VAL A 133 -16.28 -9.61 -7.45
N LYS A 134 -17.58 -9.86 -7.26
CA LYS A 134 -18.19 -9.97 -5.91
C LYS A 134 -18.49 -11.41 -5.48
N TYR A 135 -18.53 -12.36 -6.42
CA TYR A 135 -18.90 -13.75 -6.19
C TYR A 135 -17.99 -14.68 -7.01
N PRO A 136 -17.55 -15.84 -6.48
CA PRO A 136 -17.83 -16.40 -5.15
C PRO A 136 -17.05 -15.74 -4.00
N ALA A 137 -16.00 -14.98 -4.30
CA ALA A 137 -15.26 -14.15 -3.35
C ALA A 137 -14.93 -12.79 -3.98
N LYS A 138 -14.74 -11.76 -3.14
CA LYS A 138 -14.33 -10.44 -3.63
C LYS A 138 -12.86 -10.46 -4.03
N GLU A 139 -12.58 -10.38 -5.32
CA GLU A 139 -11.23 -10.35 -5.88
C GLU A 139 -11.13 -9.31 -7.00
N PRO A 140 -9.95 -8.68 -7.21
CA PRO A 140 -9.78 -7.77 -8.32
C PRO A 140 -9.79 -8.51 -9.64
N THR A 141 -10.50 -7.96 -10.62
CA THR A 141 -10.51 -8.46 -12.01
C THR A 141 -9.59 -7.65 -12.92
N LYS A 142 -9.22 -6.43 -12.48
CA LYS A 142 -8.38 -5.52 -13.24
C LYS A 142 -7.49 -4.71 -12.31
N TYR A 143 -6.28 -4.44 -12.78
CA TYR A 143 -5.28 -3.67 -12.05
C TYR A 143 -4.78 -2.49 -12.89
N MET A 144 -4.30 -1.45 -12.21
CA MET A 144 -3.70 -0.28 -12.84
C MET A 144 -2.23 -0.54 -13.17
N LYS A 145 -1.76 0.05 -14.28
CA LYS A 145 -0.33 0.21 -14.56
C LYS A 145 0.12 1.54 -13.98
N VAL A 146 0.88 1.48 -12.90
CA VAL A 146 1.42 2.64 -12.20
C VAL A 146 2.94 2.56 -12.10
N ASP A 147 3.55 3.71 -11.87
CA ASP A 147 4.98 3.87 -11.68
C ASP A 147 5.30 3.82 -10.19
N TRP A 148 5.84 2.67 -9.75
CA TRP A 148 6.28 2.41 -8.38
C TRP A 148 7.72 2.88 -8.11
N GLU A 149 8.48 3.27 -9.14
CA GLU A 149 9.87 3.67 -8.99
C GLU A 149 10.08 4.79 -7.94
N PRO A 150 9.35 5.92 -7.98
CA PRO A 150 9.55 7.00 -7.02
C PRO A 150 9.20 6.56 -5.59
N PHE A 151 8.20 5.70 -5.42
CA PHE A 151 7.80 5.15 -4.12
C PHE A 151 8.88 4.23 -3.54
N VAL A 152 9.42 3.32 -4.35
CA VAL A 152 10.52 2.42 -3.95
C VAL A 152 11.79 3.21 -3.64
N LYS A 153 12.11 4.20 -4.47
CA LYS A 153 13.26 5.06 -4.27
C LYS A 153 13.17 5.83 -2.95
N TYR A 154 12.00 6.41 -2.65
CA TYR A 154 11.77 7.17 -1.43
C TYR A 154 12.15 6.39 -0.16
N ILE A 155 11.71 5.13 -0.11
CA ILE A 155 12.00 4.20 1.01
C ILE A 155 13.49 3.90 1.06
N LYS A 156 14.08 3.44 -0.04
CA LYS A 156 15.51 3.05 -0.08
C LYS A 156 16.46 4.18 0.28
N ASP A 157 16.16 5.41 -0.16
CA ASP A 157 16.98 6.59 0.15
C ASP A 157 16.98 6.93 1.65
N ARG A 158 16.01 6.39 2.43
CA ARG A 158 15.85 6.61 3.87
C ARG A 158 16.14 5.39 4.74
N GLN A 159 16.39 4.23 4.12
CA GLN A 159 16.88 3.07 4.86
C GLN A 159 18.30 3.34 5.36
N LYS A 160 18.53 3.04 6.64
CA LYS A 160 19.87 3.05 7.21
C LYS A 160 20.57 1.79 6.75
N PHE A 161 21.35 1.87 5.67
CA PHE A 161 22.24 0.78 5.30
C PHE A 161 23.28 0.60 6.41
N THR A 162 23.13 -0.42 7.24
CA THR A 162 24.26 -0.95 8.01
C THR A 162 25.24 -1.53 6.99
N LYS A 163 26.35 -0.82 6.78
CA LYS A 163 27.52 -1.32 6.03
C LYS A 163 28.10 -2.56 6.68
#